data_AF-A0A920R1Y5-F1
#
_entry.id   AF-A0A920R1Y5-F1
#
_cell.length_a   1.000
_cell.length_b   1.000
_cell.length_c   1.000
_cell.angle_alpha   90.00
_cell.angle_beta   90.00
_cell.angle_gamma   90.00
#
_symmetry.space_group_name_H-M   'P 1'
#
loop_
_entity.id
_entity.type
_entity.pdbx_description
1 polymer ?
#
loop_
_entity_poly.entity_id
_entity_poly.type
_entity_poly.pdbx_seq_one_letter_code
_entity_poly.pdbx_strand_id
1 'polypeptide(L)' 'MPEWWIEATLPSAVFICLFLLWVLIPAPDGESDFASRLRDRFRK' A
#
# COMPACT_ATOMS: atom_id res chain seq x y z
N MET A 1 -0.88 -26.98 -7.82
CA MET A 1 -1.48 -25.79 -7.17
C MET A 1 -2.77 -25.49 -7.91
N PRO A 2 -3.88 -25.19 -7.23
CA PRO A 2 -5.12 -24.87 -7.93
C PRO A 2 -4.97 -23.62 -8.80
N GLU A 3 -5.69 -23.55 -9.92
CA GLU A 3 -5.57 -22.45 -10.88
C GLU A 3 -5.96 -21.10 -10.26
N TRP A 4 -7.01 -21.12 -9.42
CA TRP A 4 -7.48 -19.96 -8.65
C TRP A 4 -6.44 -19.39 -7.68
N TRP A 5 -5.42 -20.17 -7.31
CA TRP A 5 -4.42 -19.74 -6.33
C TRP A 5 -3.53 -18.64 -6.90
N ILE A 6 -3.12 -18.77 -8.17
CA ILE A 6 -2.30 -17.75 -8.84
C ILE A 6 -3.16 -16.52 -9.16
N GLU A 7 -4.38 -16.75 -9.65
CA GLU A 7 -5.34 -15.69 -9.97
C GLU A 7 -5.68 -14.81 -8.77
N ALA A 8 -5.73 -15.37 -7.55
CA ALA A 8 -5.96 -14.60 -6.33
C ALA A 8 -4.66 -14.01 -5.74
N THR A 9 -3.57 -14.79 -5.74
CA THR A 9 -2.32 -14.40 -5.06
C THR A 9 -1.59 -13.31 -5.79
N LEU A 10 -1.52 -13.38 -7.13
CA LEU A 10 -0.80 -12.40 -7.94
C LEU A 10 -1.36 -10.97 -7.76
N PRO A 11 -2.67 -10.70 -7.97
CA PRO A 11 -3.21 -9.35 -7.77
C PRO A 11 -3.16 -8.92 -6.30
N SER A 12 -3.34 -9.84 -5.35
CA SER A 12 -3.24 -9.52 -3.92
C SER A 12 -1.82 -9.08 -3.56
N ALA A 13 -0.80 -9.80 -4.00
CA ALA A 13 0.59 -9.47 -3.75
C ALA A 13 0.98 -8.13 -4.41
N VAL A 14 0.56 -7.91 -5.65
CA VAL A 14 0.80 -6.63 -6.35
C VAL A 14 0.11 -5.48 -5.62
N PHE A 15 -1.15 -5.64 -5.21
CA PHE A 15 -1.89 -4.62 -4.47
C PHE A 15 -1.20 -4.30 -3.14
N ILE A 16 -0.79 -5.31 -2.37
CA ILE A 16 -0.09 -5.12 -1.09
C ILE A 16 1.23 -4.40 -1.29
N CYS A 17 2.03 -4.80 -2.29
CA CYS A 17 3.30 -4.15 -2.59
C CYS A 17 3.12 -2.67 -2.96
N LEU A 18 2.16 -2.36 -3.84
CA LEU A 18 1.87 -0.98 -4.24
C LEU A 18 1.31 -0.17 -3.07
N PHE A 19 0.45 -0.76 -2.24
CA PHE A 19 -0.10 -0.12 -1.05
C PHE A 19 1.00 0.22 -0.05
N LEU A 20 1.91 -0.73 0.22
CA LEU A 20 3.06 -0.49 1.09
C LEU A 20 3.96 0.60 0.55
N LEU A 21 4.27 0.59 -0.75
CA LEU A 21 5.06 1.65 -1.39
C LEU A 21 4.38 3.01 -1.24
N TRP A 22 3.08 3.11 -1.48
CA TRP A 22 2.32 4.34 -1.32
C TRP A 22 2.33 4.87 0.12
N VAL A 23 2.22 3.97 1.10
CA VAL A 23 2.28 4.34 2.52
C VAL A 23 3.71 4.69 2.96
N LEU A 24 4.73 4.01 2.46
CA LEU A 24 6.13 4.21 2.86
C LEU A 24 6.78 5.42 2.19
N ILE A 25 6.47 5.71 0.93
CA ILE A 25 7.08 6.80 0.17
C ILE A 25 6.43 8.13 0.59
N PRO A 26 7.15 9.05 1.24
CA PRO A 26 6.60 10.32 1.70
C PRO A 26 5.99 11.08 0.52
N ALA A 27 4.80 11.65 0.74
CA ALA A 27 4.16 12.50 -0.26
C ALA A 27 4.98 13.79 -0.44
N PRO A 28 4.93 14.43 -1.62
CA PRO A 28 5.55 15.74 -1.82
C PRO A 28 5.09 16.76 -0.77
N ASP A 29 6.01 17.61 -0.31
CA ASP A 29 5.72 18.61 0.71
C ASP A 29 4.55 19.52 0.29
N GLY A 30 3.47 19.50 1.06
CA GLY A 30 2.28 20.34 0.86
C GLY A 30 0.99 19.59 0.55
N GLU A 31 1.03 18.29 0.22
CA GLU A 31 -0.18 17.48 -0.02
C GLU A 31 -0.58 16.61 1.19
N SER A 32 -1.77 16.89 1.75
CA SER A 32 -2.39 16.07 2.79
C SER A 32 -3.07 14.85 2.17
N ASP A 33 -2.29 13.85 1.79
CA ASP A 33 -2.84 12.56 1.36
C ASP A 33 -3.35 11.71 2.51
N PHE A 34 -4.28 10.80 2.22
CA PHE A 34 -4.75 9.79 3.17
C PHE A 34 -3.59 8.93 3.72
N ALA A 35 -2.59 8.60 2.88
CA ALA A 35 -1.36 7.94 3.31
C ALA A 35 -0.57 8.76 4.35
N SER A 36 -0.50 10.09 4.19
CA SER A 36 0.16 10.97 5.15
C SER A 36 -0.56 10.93 6.51
N ARG A 37 -1.90 10.95 6.52
CA ARG A 37 -2.68 10.77 7.76
C ARG A 37 -2.51 9.39 8.40
N LEU A 38 -2.46 8.34 7.58
CA LEU A 38 -2.25 6.97 8.05
C LEU A 38 -0.87 6.84 8.71
N ARG A 39 0.19 7.34 8.05
CA ARG A 39 1.55 7.39 8.59
C ARG A 39 1.62 8.13 9.91
N ASP A 40 1.03 9.33 10.00
CA ASP A 40 1.02 10.12 11.24
C ASP A 40 0.34 9.39 12.40
N ARG A 41 -0.70 8.59 12.12
CA ARG A 41 -1.36 7.77 13.15
C ARG A 41 -0.52 6.60 13.64
N PHE A 42 0.39 6.06 12.81
CA PHE A 42 1.34 5.02 13.23
C PHE A 42 2.62 5.60 13.86
N ARG A 43 2.94 6.87 13.61
CA ARG A 43 4.12 7.56 14.16
C ARG A 43 3.87 8.21 15.53
N LYS A 44 2.62 8.25 15.98
CA LYS A 44 2.17 8.83 17.25
C LYS A 44 1.86 7.75 18.27
#